data_AF-A0AAD7CT74-F1
#
_entry.id   AF-A0AAD7CT74-F1
#
_cell.length_a   1.000
_cell.length_b   1.000
_cell.length_c   1.000
_cell.angle_alpha   90.00
_cell.angle_beta   90.00
_cell.angle_gamma   90.00
#
_symmetry.space_group_name_H-M   'P 1'
#
loop_
_entity.id
_entity.type
_entity.pdbx_description
1 polymer ?
#
loop_
_entity_poly.entity_id
_entity_poly.type
_entity_poly.pdbx_seq_one_letter_code
_entity_poly.pdbx_strand_id
1 'polypeptide(L)' 'LEYLPPYSPDYDPIEEGFSALKAWIRAHCDYTEGALASAPSTDSPYVMIWWAVYESMTANKAIG' A
#
# COMPACT_ATOMS: atom_id res chain seq x y z
N LEU A 1 -18.91 -18.56 -7.21
CA LEU A 1 -18.89 -17.14 -6.83
C LEU A 1 -19.45 -17.07 -5.44
N GLU A 2 -18.58 -16.87 -4.46
CA GLU A 2 -18.95 -16.68 -3.06
C GLU A 2 -19.44 -15.23 -2.93
N TYR A 3 -20.70 -15.04 -2.54
CA TYR A 3 -21.30 -13.71 -2.45
C TYR A 3 -21.12 -13.21 -1.02
N LEU A 4 -20.23 -12.24 -0.83
CA LEU A 4 -20.06 -11.59 0.46
C LEU A 4 -21.34 -10.80 0.83
N PRO A 5 -21.75 -10.79 2.11
CA PRO A 5 -22.81 -9.91 2.56
C PRO A 5 -22.50 -8.44 2.20
N PRO A 6 -23.50 -7.62 1.87
CA PRO A 6 -23.27 -6.20 1.58
C PRO A 6 -22.57 -5.52 2.76
N TYR A 7 -21.49 -4.78 2.48
CA TYR A 7 -20.57 -4.22 3.47
C TYR A 7 -19.97 -5.28 4.38
N SER A 8 -19.20 -6.19 3.78
CA SER A 8 -18.30 -7.13 4.48
C SER A 8 -16.83 -6.72 4.29
N PRO A 9 -16.45 -5.50 4.69
CA PRO A 9 -15.08 -5.00 4.55
C PRO A 9 -14.07 -5.98 5.16
N ASP A 10 -14.38 -6.51 6.35
CA ASP A 10 -13.58 -7.51 7.07
C ASP A 10 -13.37 -8.85 6.33
N TYR A 11 -14.14 -9.10 5.25
CA TYR A 11 -14.03 -10.33 4.47
C TYR A 11 -13.49 -10.09 3.05
N ASP A 12 -13.09 -8.86 2.72
CA ASP A 12 -12.40 -8.56 1.46
C ASP A 12 -10.88 -8.52 1.71
N PRO A 13 -10.11 -9.52 1.22
CA PRO A 13 -8.66 -9.60 1.41
C PRO A 13 -7.89 -8.37 0.90
N ILE A 14 -8.55 -7.50 0.13
CA ILE A 14 -7.98 -6.22 -0.29
C ILE A 14 -7.71 -5.31 0.92
N GLU A 15 -8.47 -5.41 2.01
CA GLU A 15 -8.40 -4.50 3.14
C GLU A 15 -7.10 -4.63 3.93
N GLU A 16 -6.67 -5.85 4.24
CA GLU A 16 -5.37 -6.14 4.84
C GLU A 16 -4.23 -5.64 3.95
N GLY A 17 -4.34 -5.86 2.64
CA GLY A 17 -3.37 -5.37 1.67
C GLY A 17 -3.22 -3.85 1.69
N PHE A 18 -4.33 -3.11 1.66
CA PHE A 18 -4.32 -1.65 1.77
C PHE A 18 -3.89 -1.16 3.16
N SER A 19 -4.18 -1.93 4.22
CA SER A 19 -3.68 -1.64 5.56
C SER A 19 -2.15 -1.72 5.63
N ALA A 20 -1.56 -2.79 5.08
CA ALA A 20 -0.11 -2.98 4.99
C ALA A 20 0.56 -1.88 4.15
N LEU A 21 -0.05 -1.49 3.03
CA LEU A 21 0.42 -0.39 2.20
C LEU A 21 0.44 0.94 2.97
N LYS A 22 -0.65 1.27 3.68
CA LYS A 22 -0.72 2.46 4.53
C LYS A 22 0.34 2.43 5.64
N ALA A 23 0.59 1.27 6.23
CA ALA A 23 1.64 1.11 7.25
C ALA A 23 3.05 1.34 6.66
N TRP A 24 3.31 0.81 5.46
CA TRP A 24 4.58 1.04 4.76
C TRP A 24 4.83 2.53 4.48
N ILE A 25 3.83 3.25 3.97
CA ILE A 25 3.94 4.69 3.68
C ILE A 25 4.28 5.48 4.95
N ARG A 26 3.63 5.17 6.08
CA ARG A 26 3.90 5.83 7.36
C ARG A 26 5.31 5.53 7.89
N ALA A 27 5.78 4.30 7.71
CA ALA A 27 7.13 3.90 8.11
C ALA A 27 8.22 4.54 7.23
N HIS A 28 7.89 4.91 5.99
CA HIS A 28 8.79 5.54 5.02
C HIS A 28 8.38 6.99 4.75
N CYS A 29 7.95 7.73 5.79
CA CYS A 29 7.41 9.08 5.67
C CYS A 29 8.39 10.03 4.95
N ASP A 30 9.66 10.05 5.36
CA ASP A 30 10.69 10.92 4.77
C ASP A 30 10.92 10.64 3.28
N TYR A 31 10.95 9.35 2.90
CA TYR A 31 11.06 8.95 1.50
C TYR A 31 9.81 9.32 0.70
N THR A 32 8.63 9.12 1.28
CA THR A 32 7.34 9.47 0.66
C THR A 32 7.25 10.98 0.44
N GLU A 33 7.61 11.78 1.44
CA GLU A 33 7.65 13.24 1.35
C GLU A 33 8.65 13.70 0.29
N GLY A 34 9.85 13.10 0.27
CA GLY A 34 10.86 13.35 -0.76
C GLY A 34 10.35 13.03 -2.18
N ALA A 35 9.69 11.88 -2.37
CA ALA A 35 9.13 11.48 -3.66
C ALA A 35 7.99 12.40 -4.12
N LEU A 36 7.20 12.96 -3.19
CA LEU A 36 6.10 13.87 -3.51
C LEU A 36 6.56 15.33 -3.70
N ALA A 37 7.61 15.76 -3.00
CA ALA A 37 8.14 17.12 -3.06
C ALA A 37 9.17 17.33 -4.17
N SER A 38 9.78 16.25 -4.68
CA SER A 38 10.82 16.35 -5.70
C SER A 38 10.24 16.74 -7.06
N ALA A 39 10.91 17.70 -7.70
CA ALA A 39 10.71 18.02 -9.10
C ALA A 39 10.86 16.74 -9.95
N PRO A 40 10.20 16.64 -11.13
CA PRO A 40 9.95 15.38 -11.87
C PRO A 40 11.17 14.54 -12.29
N SER A 41 12.39 14.91 -11.91
CA SER A 41 13.65 14.32 -12.36
C SER A 41 14.30 13.31 -11.41
N THR A 42 13.89 13.17 -10.15
CA THR A 42 14.73 12.41 -9.17
C THR A 42 14.12 11.11 -8.68
N ASP A 43 12.81 11.00 -8.46
CA ASP A 43 12.12 9.71 -8.28
C ASP A 43 10.63 9.96 -8.42
N SER A 44 10.01 9.43 -9.46
CA SER A 44 8.58 9.65 -9.69
C SER A 44 7.76 9.06 -8.53
N PRO A 45 6.72 9.74 -8.03
CA PRO A 45 5.74 9.14 -7.10
C PRO A 45 5.21 7.78 -7.57
N TYR A 46 5.21 7.55 -8.89
CA TYR A 46 4.87 6.25 -9.47
C TYR A 46 5.82 5.12 -9.01
N VAL A 47 7.12 5.37 -9.01
CA VAL A 47 8.14 4.39 -8.61
C VAL A 47 8.03 4.11 -7.10
N MET A 48 7.79 5.15 -6.30
CA MET A 48 7.56 5.02 -4.87
C MET A 48 6.33 4.15 -4.57
N ILE A 49 5.19 4.39 -5.24
CA ILE A 49 3.98 3.57 -5.05
C ILE A 49 4.21 2.13 -5.53
N TRP A 50 4.91 1.93 -6.65
CA TRP A 50 5.20 0.59 -7.14
C TRP A 50 6.03 -0.24 -6.15
N TRP A 51 7.08 0.36 -5.57
CA TRP A 51 7.87 -0.27 -4.52
C TRP A 51 7.07 -0.55 -3.26
N ALA A 52 6.26 0.42 -2.81
CA ALA A 52 5.40 0.26 -1.65
C ALA A 52 4.47 -0.94 -1.81
N VAL A 53 3.83 -1.09 -2.97
CA VAL A 53 2.96 -2.23 -3.29
C VAL A 53 3.77 -3.53 -3.28
N TYR A 54 4.89 -3.58 -3.99
CA TYR A 54 5.71 -4.79 -4.12
C TYR A 54 6.22 -5.30 -2.76
N GLU A 55 6.63 -4.40 -1.87
CA GLU A 55 7.18 -4.77 -0.57
C GLU A 55 6.10 -5.05 0.48
N SER A 56 4.99 -4.32 0.47
CA SER A 56 3.98 -4.37 1.55
C SER A 56 2.84 -5.34 1.29
N MET A 57 2.38 -5.48 0.05
CA MET A 57 1.22 -6.30 -0.30
C MET A 57 1.65 -7.74 -0.62
N THR A 58 2.21 -8.41 0.38
CA THR A 58 2.65 -9.82 0.29
C THR A 58 1.70 -10.72 1.08
N ALA A 59 1.59 -11.99 0.67
CA ALA A 59 0.75 -12.97 1.37
C ALA A 59 1.10 -13.09 2.87
N ASN A 60 2.38 -12.97 3.24
CA ASN A 60 2.81 -13.02 4.63
C ASN A 60 2.36 -11.81 5.45
N LYS A 61 2.30 -10.63 4.83
CA LYS A 61 1.85 -9.38 5.48
C LYS A 61 0.33 -9.24 5.52
N ALA A 62 -0.39 -10.03 4.73
CA ALA A 62 -1.85 -10.10 4.75
C ALA A 62 -2.41 -10.99 5.87
N ILE A 63 -1.55 -11.73 6.59
CA ILE A 63 -1.98 -12.66 7.65
C ILE A 63 -2.08 -11.97 9.04
N GLY A 64 -1.58 -10.73 9.16
CA GLY A 64 -1.55 -9.97 10.42
C GLY A 64 -0.26 -10.19 11.21
#